data_AF-A0A7S4IW53-F1
#
_entry.id   AF-A0A7S4IW53-F1
#
_cell.length_a   1.000
_cell.length_b   1.000
_cell.length_c   1.000
_cell.angle_alpha   90.00
_cell.angle_beta   90.00
_cell.angle_gamma   90.00
#
_symmetry.space_group_name_H-M   'P 1'
#
loop_
_entity.id
_entity.type
_entity.pdbx_description
1 polymer ?
#
loop_
_entity_poly.entity_id
_entity_poly.type
_entity_poly.pdbx_seq_one_letter_code
_entity_poly.pdbx_strand_id
1 'polypeptide(L)'
;MLEAERVALKWEAYHASLDIVEREMGVLLQFFTNVGTIGALLAGFIWNTLSNEFWPEHMSEAAEICFTGCVCVAFGSMVFSVFSAIVTQTLGPTMALKGKDGTAMRKAVEHMKVERWRVLVGISIGMLGFAVAFLILLWHKVEFTASAILGTAVWAVMLVTLVVSVRSTAMNFAVPEASPMVGAGVVRGEEYLRKAGQTAPAAATAAPSRIAVRSGSATTRCSHTLSSGSPGSPSSY
;
A
#
# COMPACT_ATOMS: atom_id res chain seq x y z
N MET A 1 -6.41 18.58 40.27
CA MET A 1 -6.77 17.16 40.00
C MET A 1 -7.44 17.03 38.63
N LEU A 2 -8.55 17.74 38.37
CA LEU A 2 -9.25 17.71 37.07
C LEU A 2 -8.39 18.08 35.84
N GLU A 3 -7.44 19.01 35.98
CA GLU A 3 -6.53 19.35 34.87
C GLU A 3 -5.59 18.20 34.50
N ALA A 4 -5.14 17.42 35.49
CA ALA A 4 -4.27 16.27 35.25
C ALA A 4 -5.02 15.16 34.49
N GLU A 5 -6.28 14.90 34.83
CA GLU A 5 -7.14 13.95 34.12
C GLU A 5 -7.39 14.40 32.66
N ARG A 6 -7.61 15.70 32.45
CA ARG A 6 -7.78 16.26 31.10
C ARG A 6 -6.51 16.10 30.27
N VAL A 7 -5.34 16.29 30.86
CA VAL A 7 -4.05 16.09 30.20
C VAL A 7 -3.85 14.61 29.87
N ALA A 8 -4.15 13.71 30.81
CA ALA A 8 -4.06 12.26 30.60
C ALA A 8 -4.94 11.80 29.41
N LEU A 9 -6.20 12.24 29.35
CA LEU A 9 -7.10 11.91 28.23
C LEU A 9 -6.59 12.43 26.88
N LYS A 10 -5.96 13.61 26.85
CA LYS A 10 -5.35 14.13 25.62
C LYS A 10 -4.16 13.27 25.18
N TRP A 11 -3.34 12.81 26.12
CA TRP A 11 -2.23 11.91 25.82
C TRP A 11 -2.70 10.55 25.31
N GLU A 12 -3.73 9.97 25.91
CA GLU A 12 -4.33 8.72 25.45
C GLU A 12 -4.91 8.85 24.03
N ALA A 13 -5.68 9.91 23.77
CA ALA A 13 -6.21 10.18 22.44
C ALA A 13 -5.10 10.43 21.41
N TYR A 14 -4.01 11.10 21.82
CA TYR A 14 -2.85 11.33 20.96
C TYR A 14 -2.15 10.01 20.61
N HIS A 15 -1.87 9.16 21.60
CA HIS A 15 -1.27 7.84 21.38
C HIS A 15 -2.13 6.95 20.49
N ALA A 16 -3.44 6.86 20.75
CA ALA A 16 -4.35 6.11 19.90
C ALA A 16 -4.33 6.59 18.43
N SER A 17 -4.16 7.90 18.21
CA SER A 17 -4.05 8.44 16.85
C SER A 17 -2.73 8.09 16.17
N LEU A 18 -1.63 7.98 16.91
CA LEU A 18 -0.33 7.57 16.37
C LEU A 18 -0.35 6.09 16.00
N ASP A 19 -0.94 5.23 16.83
CA ASP A 19 -1.07 3.79 16.55
C ASP A 19 -1.83 3.52 15.24
N ILE A 20 -2.87 4.31 14.95
CA ILE A 20 -3.62 4.22 13.69
C ILE A 20 -2.72 4.58 12.49
N VAL A 21 -1.94 5.66 12.61
CA VAL A 21 -1.04 6.11 11.54
C VAL A 21 0.10 5.12 11.32
N GLU A 22 0.62 4.51 12.39
CA GLU A 22 1.62 3.45 12.31
C GLU A 22 1.10 2.23 11.55
N ARG A 23 -0.12 1.80 11.89
CA ARG A 23 -0.76 0.67 11.22
C ARG A 23 -1.03 0.97 9.74
N GLU A 24 -1.44 2.20 9.43
CA GLU A 24 -1.63 2.66 8.05
C GLU A 24 -0.31 2.67 7.25
N MET A 25 0.78 3.17 7.85
CA MET A 25 2.11 3.12 7.24
C MET A 25 2.54 1.67 6.98
N GLY A 26 2.31 0.75 7.92
CA GLY A 26 2.60 -0.67 7.76
C GLY A 26 1.88 -1.29 6.56
N VAL A 27 0.60 -1.00 6.38
CA VAL A 27 -0.19 -1.46 5.22
C VAL A 27 0.36 -0.91 3.90
N LEU A 28 0.74 0.38 3.87
CA LEU A 28 1.32 0.99 2.67
C LEU A 28 2.69 0.40 2.32
N LEU A 29 3.55 0.14 3.30
CA LEU A 29 4.85 -0.50 3.07
C LEU A 29 4.68 -1.92 2.49
N GLN A 30 3.76 -2.70 3.05
CA GLN A 30 3.45 -4.04 2.53
C GLN A 30 2.92 -3.97 1.10
N PHE A 31 2.07 -2.99 0.78
CA PHE A 31 1.60 -2.74 -0.58
C PHE A 31 2.77 -2.47 -1.53
N PHE A 32 3.69 -1.55 -1.22
CA PHE A 32 4.83 -1.26 -2.09
C PHE A 32 5.79 -2.45 -2.24
N THR A 33 5.98 -3.27 -1.20
CA THR A 33 6.79 -4.50 -1.30
C THR A 33 6.14 -5.51 -2.24
N ASN A 34 4.83 -5.76 -2.11
CA ASN A 34 4.10 -6.67 -2.98
C ASN A 34 4.11 -6.18 -4.43
N VAL A 35 3.91 -4.89 -4.63
CA VAL A 35 3.88 -4.28 -5.95
C VAL A 35 5.27 -4.29 -6.60
N GLY A 36 6.33 -4.00 -5.84
CA GLY A 36 7.71 -4.04 -6.31
C GLY A 36 8.13 -5.46 -6.72
N THR A 37 7.75 -6.49 -5.96
CA THR A 37 8.05 -7.89 -6.32
C THR A 37 7.33 -8.33 -7.59
N ILE A 38 6.05 -8.02 -7.73
CA ILE A 38 5.28 -8.32 -8.95
C ILE A 38 5.86 -7.58 -10.16
N GLY A 39 6.18 -6.29 -10.01
CA GLY A 39 6.78 -5.48 -11.07
C GLY A 39 8.15 -6.02 -11.52
N ALA A 40 8.99 -6.46 -10.58
CA ALA A 40 10.29 -7.03 -10.89
C ALA A 40 10.18 -8.37 -11.64
N LEU A 41 9.25 -9.24 -11.22
CA LEU A 41 8.97 -10.50 -11.92
C LEU A 41 8.48 -10.26 -13.35
N LEU A 42 7.53 -9.34 -13.54
CA LEU A 42 7.01 -8.98 -14.86
C LEU A 42 8.10 -8.37 -15.75
N ALA A 43 8.92 -7.46 -15.22
CA ALA A 43 10.06 -6.91 -15.95
C ALA A 43 11.02 -8.02 -16.40
N GLY A 44 11.29 -9.02 -15.55
CA GLY A 44 12.08 -10.20 -15.89
C GLY A 44 11.46 -11.03 -17.02
N PHE A 45 10.15 -11.26 -16.99
CA PHE A 45 9.45 -11.97 -18.07
C PHE A 45 9.47 -11.20 -19.39
N ILE A 46 9.32 -9.87 -19.35
CA ILE A 46 9.40 -9.01 -20.53
C ILE A 46 10.81 -9.08 -21.13
N TRP A 47 11.84 -8.96 -20.29
CA TRP A 47 13.23 -9.07 -20.72
C TRP A 47 13.53 -10.45 -21.33
N ASN A 48 13.07 -11.52 -20.69
CA ASN A 48 13.22 -12.88 -21.23
C ASN A 48 12.52 -13.04 -22.58
N THR A 49 11.34 -12.43 -22.75
CA THR A 49 10.62 -12.47 -24.04
C THR A 49 11.40 -11.75 -25.13
N LEU A 50 12.06 -10.64 -24.79
CA LEU A 50 12.91 -9.88 -25.71
C LEU A 50 14.22 -10.61 -26.06
N SER A 51 14.82 -11.32 -25.11
CA SER A 51 16.08 -12.03 -25.32
C SER A 51 15.93 -13.32 -26.10
N ASN A 52 14.75 -13.93 -26.08
CA ASN A 52 14.49 -15.12 -26.89
C ASN A 52 14.25 -14.71 -28.35
N GLU A 53 14.92 -15.39 -29.27
CA GLU A 53 14.89 -15.14 -30.71
C GLU A 53 13.55 -15.61 -31.32
N PHE A 54 12.46 -14.95 -30.96
CA PHE A 54 11.10 -15.21 -31.46
C PHE A 54 10.74 -14.35 -32.67
N TRP A 55 11.74 -13.89 -33.44
CA TRP A 55 11.51 -13.01 -34.59
C TRP A 55 10.96 -13.82 -35.76
N PRO A 56 9.72 -13.57 -36.21
CA PRO A 56 9.20 -14.19 -37.42
C PRO A 56 10.01 -13.67 -38.62
N GLU A 57 10.52 -14.55 -39.47
CA GLU A 57 11.31 -14.19 -40.66
C GLU A 57 10.55 -13.31 -41.68
N HIS A 58 9.22 -13.15 -41.51
CA HIS A 58 8.34 -12.44 -42.45
C HIS A 58 7.47 -11.36 -41.77
N MET A 59 7.99 -10.66 -40.77
CA MET A 59 7.27 -9.55 -40.13
C MET A 59 7.38 -8.27 -40.96
N SER A 60 6.28 -7.51 -41.08
CA SER A 60 6.33 -6.16 -41.64
C SER A 60 7.17 -5.24 -40.74
N GLU A 61 8.02 -4.40 -41.34
CA GLU A 61 8.86 -3.42 -40.62
C GLU A 61 8.03 -2.56 -39.64
N ALA A 62 6.81 -2.18 -40.03
CA ALA A 62 5.92 -1.40 -39.18
C ALA A 62 5.50 -2.18 -37.91
N ALA A 63 5.24 -3.48 -38.04
CA ALA A 63 4.84 -4.31 -36.92
C ALA A 63 6.02 -4.56 -35.97
N GLU A 64 7.23 -4.70 -36.50
CA GLU A 64 8.46 -4.85 -35.71
C GLU A 64 8.74 -3.61 -34.83
N ILE A 65 8.61 -2.41 -35.42
CA ILE A 65 8.76 -1.14 -34.70
C ILE A 65 7.68 -1.01 -33.62
N CYS A 66 6.42 -1.30 -33.96
CA CYS A 66 5.33 -1.25 -32.99
C CYS A 66 5.52 -2.24 -31.84
N PHE A 67 5.93 -3.48 -32.14
CA PHE A 67 6.20 -4.50 -31.14
C PHE A 67 7.35 -4.08 -30.20
N THR A 68 8.50 -3.71 -30.76
CA THR A 68 9.67 -3.28 -30.00
C THR A 68 9.35 -2.05 -29.15
N GLY A 69 8.63 -1.08 -29.71
CA GLY A 69 8.16 0.10 -28.98
C GLY A 69 7.27 -0.25 -27.79
N CYS A 70 6.28 -1.12 -27.99
CA CYS A 70 5.39 -1.57 -26.91
C CYS A 70 6.13 -2.31 -25.80
N VAL A 71 7.06 -3.21 -26.16
CA VAL A 71 7.88 -3.96 -25.20
C VAL A 71 8.80 -3.03 -24.40
N CYS A 72 9.45 -2.07 -25.06
CA CYS A 72 10.30 -1.08 -24.39
C CYS A 72 9.51 -0.19 -23.42
N VAL A 73 8.32 0.28 -23.82
CA VAL A 73 7.42 1.04 -22.94
C VAL A 73 6.95 0.19 -21.75
N ALA A 74 6.61 -1.08 -21.99
CA ALA A 74 6.21 -2.00 -20.95
C ALA A 74 7.33 -2.26 -19.95
N PHE A 75 8.55 -2.54 -20.43
CA PHE A 75 9.71 -2.75 -19.58
C PHE A 75 10.07 -1.48 -18.80
N GLY A 76 10.14 -0.33 -19.47
CA GLY A 76 10.49 0.95 -18.83
C GLY A 76 9.50 1.36 -17.74
N SER A 77 8.20 1.22 -17.99
CA SER A 77 7.16 1.52 -16.99
C SER A 77 7.18 0.55 -15.80
N MET A 78 7.46 -0.74 -16.02
CA MET A 78 7.65 -1.71 -14.94
C MET A 78 8.87 -1.39 -14.08
N VAL A 79 10.03 -1.12 -14.68
CA VAL A 79 11.25 -0.75 -13.95
C VAL A 79 11.05 0.56 -13.18
N PHE A 80 10.41 1.56 -13.79
CA PHE A 80 10.05 2.80 -13.11
C PHE A 80 9.18 2.55 -11.87
N SER A 81 8.17 1.69 -11.99
CA SER A 81 7.28 1.36 -10.85
C SER A 81 8.02 0.68 -9.70
N VAL A 82 8.95 -0.24 -10.00
CA VAL A 82 9.78 -0.93 -9.01
C VAL A 82 10.69 0.06 -8.30
N PHE A 83 11.35 0.93 -9.05
CA PHE A 83 12.24 1.93 -8.48
C PHE A 83 11.47 2.91 -7.57
N SER A 84 10.33 3.42 -8.02
CA SER A 84 9.46 4.29 -7.22
C SER A 84 8.95 3.61 -5.95
N ALA A 85 8.64 2.31 -6.01
CA ALA A 85 8.27 1.53 -4.83
C ALA A 85 9.43 1.41 -3.82
N ILE A 86 10.65 1.11 -4.28
CA ILE A 86 11.86 1.00 -3.43
C ILE A 86 12.18 2.35 -2.77
N VAL A 87 12.14 3.44 -3.55
CA VAL A 87 12.37 4.79 -3.04
C VAL A 87 11.32 5.16 -1.99
N THR A 88 10.06 4.86 -2.22
CA THR A 88 8.98 5.16 -1.26
C THR A 88 9.11 4.32 0.02
N GLN A 89 9.50 3.05 -0.11
CA GLN A 89 9.70 2.14 1.02
C GLN A 89 10.86 2.57 1.92
N THR A 90 11.91 3.16 1.34
CA THR A 90 13.08 3.64 2.10
C THR A 90 12.89 5.05 2.66
N LEU A 91 12.28 5.95 1.90
CA LEU A 91 12.04 7.34 2.33
C LEU A 91 10.89 7.48 3.32
N GLY A 92 9.84 6.67 3.22
CA GLY A 92 8.66 6.75 4.10
C GLY A 92 9.01 6.67 5.59
N PRO A 93 9.64 5.59 6.05
CA PRO A 93 10.07 5.45 7.45
C PRO A 93 11.12 6.49 7.85
N THR A 94 12.02 6.85 6.93
CA THR A 94 13.06 7.86 7.19
C THR A 94 12.46 9.23 7.48
N MET A 95 11.38 9.62 6.76
CA MET A 95 10.67 10.87 7.03
C MET A 95 9.86 10.81 8.33
N ALA A 96 9.31 9.65 8.68
CA ALA A 96 8.61 9.47 9.95
C ALA A 96 9.54 9.67 11.17
N LEU A 97 10.79 9.18 11.09
CA LEU A 97 11.78 9.29 12.17
C LEU A 97 12.42 10.67 12.31
N LYS A 98 12.48 11.47 11.23
CA LYS A 98 13.11 12.80 11.25
C LYS A 98 12.23 13.90 11.87
N GLY A 99 10.93 13.63 12.04
CA GLY A 99 10.00 14.59 12.64
C GLY A 99 10.16 14.69 14.14
N LYS A 100 10.36 15.92 14.66
CA LYS A 100 10.25 16.19 16.10
C LYS A 100 8.80 16.09 16.62
N ASP A 101 7.82 16.17 15.71
CA ASP A 101 6.39 16.16 16.03
C ASP A 101 5.66 15.04 15.27
N GLY A 102 4.62 14.46 15.87
CA GLY A 102 3.76 13.43 15.24
C GLY A 102 3.03 13.87 13.96
N THR A 103 3.13 15.16 13.59
CA THR A 103 2.65 15.70 12.31
C THR A 103 3.49 15.22 11.13
N ALA A 104 4.79 14.98 11.31
CA ALA A 104 5.66 14.48 10.26
C ALA A 104 5.28 13.08 9.79
N MET A 105 4.87 12.22 10.73
CA MET A 105 4.42 10.86 10.43
C MET A 105 3.14 10.88 9.56
N ARG A 106 2.17 11.74 9.89
CA ARG A 106 0.95 11.91 9.08
C ARG A 106 1.27 12.41 7.67
N LYS A 107 2.16 13.39 7.56
CA LYS A 107 2.60 13.93 6.27
C LYS A 107 3.31 12.86 5.42
N ALA A 108 4.15 12.03 6.03
CA ALA A 108 4.80 10.92 5.33
C ALA A 108 3.78 9.92 4.77
N VAL A 109 2.77 9.54 5.57
CA VAL A 109 1.69 8.65 5.13
C VAL A 109 0.87 9.26 3.98
N GLU A 110 0.57 10.56 4.04
CA GLU A 110 -0.13 11.26 2.96
C GLU A 110 0.65 11.25 1.65
N HIS A 111 1.97 11.51 1.70
CA HIS A 111 2.83 11.39 0.52
C HIS A 111 2.88 9.96 -0.03
N MET A 112 2.93 8.94 0.84
CA MET A 112 2.87 7.54 0.40
C MET A 112 1.54 7.19 -0.29
N LYS A 113 0.41 7.79 0.13
CA LYS A 113 -0.89 7.60 -0.54
C LYS A 113 -0.92 8.17 -1.95
N VAL A 114 -0.34 9.36 -2.16
CA VAL A 114 -0.26 9.97 -3.49
C VAL A 114 0.63 9.14 -4.42
N GLU A 115 1.77 8.68 -3.91
CA GLU A 115 2.71 7.89 -4.72
C GLU A 115 2.16 6.50 -5.06
N ARG A 116 1.32 5.92 -4.19
CA ARG A 116 0.61 4.65 -4.46
C ARG A 116 -0.17 4.70 -5.77
N TRP A 117 -0.87 5.81 -6.06
CA TRP A 117 -1.62 5.95 -7.30
C TRP A 117 -0.71 5.99 -8.53
N ARG A 118 0.42 6.69 -8.43
CA ARG A 118 1.41 6.79 -9.52
C ARG A 118 2.02 5.44 -9.86
N VAL A 119 2.42 4.67 -8.85
CA VAL A 119 2.96 3.31 -9.03
C VAL A 119 1.91 2.39 -9.68
N LEU A 120 0.66 2.48 -9.25
CA LEU A 120 -0.44 1.68 -9.82
C LEU A 120 -0.68 2.03 -11.29
N VAL A 121 -0.68 3.31 -11.65
CA VAL A 121 -0.80 3.76 -13.05
C VAL A 121 0.38 3.27 -13.88
N GLY A 122 1.61 3.36 -13.37
CA GLY A 122 2.82 2.89 -14.06
C GLY A 122 2.75 1.39 -14.40
N ILE A 123 2.37 0.56 -13.44
CA ILE A 123 2.21 -0.89 -13.67
C ILE A 123 1.06 -1.18 -14.63
N SER A 124 -0.04 -0.44 -14.53
CA SER A 124 -1.18 -0.62 -15.43
C SER A 124 -0.81 -0.33 -16.89
N ILE A 125 -0.05 0.75 -17.11
CA ILE A 125 0.49 1.10 -18.45
C ILE A 125 1.43 0.00 -18.92
N GLY A 126 2.30 -0.52 -18.05
CA GLY A 126 3.21 -1.61 -18.40
C GLY A 126 2.51 -2.91 -18.78
N MET A 127 1.47 -3.27 -18.01
CA MET A 127 0.63 -4.44 -18.29
C MET A 127 -0.10 -4.32 -19.62
N LEU A 128 -0.66 -3.14 -19.92
CA LEU A 128 -1.33 -2.88 -21.20
C LEU A 128 -0.35 -2.90 -22.37
N GLY A 129 0.83 -2.29 -22.22
CA GLY A 129 1.87 -2.30 -23.25
C GLY A 129 2.34 -3.71 -23.56
N PHE A 130 2.59 -4.53 -22.53
CA PHE A 130 2.98 -5.92 -22.71
C PHE A 130 1.87 -6.76 -23.36
N ALA A 131 0.62 -6.51 -22.97
CA ALA A 131 -0.53 -7.17 -23.56
C ALA A 131 -0.69 -6.88 -25.06
N VAL A 132 -0.52 -5.62 -25.48
CA VAL A 132 -0.55 -5.25 -26.90
C VAL A 132 0.60 -5.91 -27.66
N ALA A 133 1.81 -5.93 -27.09
CA ALA A 133 2.95 -6.64 -27.68
C ALA A 133 2.66 -8.13 -27.88
N PHE A 134 2.03 -8.78 -26.90
CA PHE A 134 1.63 -10.18 -26.99
C PHE A 134 0.58 -10.44 -28.08
N LEU A 135 -0.38 -9.52 -28.27
CA LEU A 135 -1.35 -9.63 -29.37
C LEU A 135 -0.65 -9.56 -30.73
N ILE A 136 0.29 -8.64 -30.91
CA ILE A 136 1.05 -8.53 -32.17
C ILE A 136 1.79 -9.84 -32.46
N LEU A 137 2.45 -10.42 -31.44
CA LEU A 137 3.11 -11.72 -31.57
C LEU A 137 2.13 -12.86 -31.91
N LEU A 138 0.97 -12.89 -31.27
CA LEU A 138 -0.05 -13.92 -31.52
C LEU A 138 -0.51 -13.91 -32.98
N TRP A 139 -0.71 -12.72 -33.56
CA TRP A 139 -1.11 -12.57 -34.95
C TRP A 139 -0.05 -13.02 -35.96
N HIS A 140 1.24 -12.91 -35.62
CA HIS A 140 2.33 -13.26 -36.53
C HIS A 140 2.81 -14.70 -36.38
N LYS A 141 2.79 -15.26 -35.16
CA LYS A 141 3.32 -16.59 -34.89
C LYS A 141 2.35 -17.72 -35.23
N VAL A 142 1.05 -17.44 -35.19
CA VAL A 142 0.02 -18.49 -35.33
C VAL A 142 -0.45 -18.57 -36.77
N GLU A 143 -0.09 -19.67 -37.44
CA GLU A 143 -0.46 -19.93 -38.85
C GLU A 143 -1.98 -19.98 -39.06
N PHE A 144 -2.74 -20.45 -38.07
CA PHE A 144 -4.19 -20.53 -38.13
C PHE A 144 -4.85 -19.23 -37.64
N THR A 145 -5.45 -18.48 -38.57
CA THR A 145 -6.18 -17.24 -38.29
C THR A 145 -7.28 -17.42 -37.24
N ALA A 146 -7.94 -18.59 -37.21
CA ALA A 146 -8.97 -18.92 -36.24
C ALA A 146 -8.47 -18.86 -34.78
N SER A 147 -7.25 -19.35 -34.50
CA SER A 147 -6.67 -19.30 -33.16
C SER A 147 -6.22 -17.90 -32.75
N ALA A 148 -5.78 -17.06 -33.69
CA ALA A 148 -5.48 -15.65 -33.40
C ALA A 148 -6.76 -14.88 -33.02
N ILE A 149 -7.87 -15.13 -33.72
CA ILE A 149 -9.18 -14.55 -33.41
C ILE A 149 -9.67 -15.03 -32.05
N LEU A 150 -9.54 -16.32 -31.73
CA LEU A 150 -9.91 -16.83 -30.41
C LEU A 150 -9.07 -16.19 -29.29
N GLY A 151 -7.75 -16.08 -29.48
CA GLY A 151 -6.87 -15.49 -28.47
C GLY A 151 -7.15 -14.00 -28.24
N THR A 152 -7.40 -13.23 -29.30
CA THR A 152 -7.84 -11.82 -29.18
C THR A 152 -9.20 -11.69 -28.48
N ALA A 153 -10.16 -12.59 -28.76
CA ALA A 153 -11.45 -12.60 -28.08
C ALA A 153 -11.32 -12.91 -26.58
N VAL A 154 -10.53 -13.93 -26.22
CA VAL A 154 -10.25 -14.27 -24.81
C VAL A 154 -9.57 -13.11 -24.10
N TRP A 155 -8.61 -12.45 -24.75
CA TRP A 155 -7.93 -11.28 -24.21
C TRP A 155 -8.90 -10.11 -23.99
N ALA A 156 -9.79 -9.83 -24.95
CA ALA A 156 -10.79 -8.78 -24.81
C ALA A 156 -11.75 -9.06 -23.65
N VAL A 157 -12.20 -10.30 -23.47
CA VAL A 157 -13.04 -10.71 -22.33
C VAL A 157 -12.28 -10.54 -21.02
N MET A 158 -11.00 -10.93 -20.95
CA MET A 158 -10.16 -10.70 -19.78
C MET A 158 -10.01 -9.20 -19.45
N LEU A 159 -9.84 -8.34 -20.45
CA LEU A 159 -9.74 -6.90 -20.23
C LEU A 159 -11.06 -6.33 -19.72
N VAL A 160 -12.19 -6.72 -20.31
CA VAL A 160 -13.51 -6.26 -19.85
C VAL A 160 -13.78 -6.72 -18.42
N THR A 161 -13.53 -7.99 -18.09
CA THR A 161 -13.71 -8.50 -16.73
C THR A 161 -12.77 -7.82 -15.73
N LEU A 162 -11.54 -7.49 -16.12
CA LEU A 162 -10.62 -6.70 -15.30
C LEU A 162 -11.14 -5.29 -15.03
N VAL A 163 -11.61 -4.57 -16.06
CA VAL A 163 -12.16 -3.21 -15.89
C VAL A 163 -13.41 -3.22 -15.03
N VAL A 164 -14.31 -4.20 -15.23
CA VAL A 164 -15.51 -4.37 -14.40
C VAL A 164 -15.13 -4.70 -12.96
N SER A 165 -14.13 -5.57 -12.74
CA SER A 165 -13.66 -5.94 -11.41
C SER A 165 -13.04 -4.73 -10.68
N VAL A 166 -12.17 -3.96 -11.36
CA VAL A 166 -11.57 -2.74 -10.81
C VAL A 166 -12.65 -1.70 -10.49
N ARG A 167 -13.62 -1.50 -11.39
CA ARG A 167 -14.73 -0.57 -11.15
C ARG A 167 -15.61 -1.02 -9.98
N SER A 168 -15.96 -2.30 -9.93
CA SER A 168 -16.74 -2.88 -8.81
C SER A 168 -16.01 -2.69 -7.49
N THR A 169 -14.72 -3.01 -7.46
CA THR A 169 -13.83 -2.77 -6.33
C THR A 169 -13.82 -1.30 -5.94
N ALA A 170 -13.58 -0.39 -6.87
CA ALA A 170 -13.56 1.05 -6.61
C ALA A 170 -14.90 1.58 -6.06
N MET A 171 -16.02 1.09 -6.55
CA MET A 171 -17.36 1.46 -6.07
C MET A 171 -17.66 0.89 -4.68
N ASN A 172 -17.22 -0.34 -4.39
CA ASN A 172 -17.42 -0.97 -3.07
C ASN A 172 -16.49 -0.38 -2.00
N PHE A 173 -15.29 0.08 -2.39
CA PHE A 173 -14.32 0.72 -1.51
C PHE A 173 -14.43 2.25 -1.46
N ALA A 174 -15.30 2.85 -2.29
CA ALA A 174 -15.75 4.22 -2.09
C ALA A 174 -16.57 4.25 -0.81
N VAL A 175 -15.87 4.34 0.33
CA VAL A 175 -16.48 4.72 1.59
C VAL A 175 -17.23 6.01 1.29
N PRO A 176 -18.57 6.04 1.40
CA PRO A 176 -19.30 7.29 1.25
C PRO A 176 -18.58 8.25 2.18
N GLU A 177 -18.06 9.38 1.65
CA GLU A 177 -17.50 10.42 2.48
C GLU A 177 -18.50 10.60 3.60
N ALA A 178 -18.14 10.14 4.79
CA ALA A 178 -19.09 10.09 5.87
C ALA A 178 -19.45 11.55 6.06
N SER A 179 -20.69 11.92 5.67
CA SER A 179 -21.37 13.11 6.14
C SER A 179 -21.01 13.19 7.61
N PRO A 180 -20.18 14.17 8.02
CA PRO A 180 -19.24 14.05 9.13
C PRO A 180 -19.91 13.27 10.24
N MET A 181 -19.63 11.96 10.32
CA MET A 181 -20.41 11.11 11.22
C MET A 181 -20.18 11.71 12.59
N VAL A 182 -21.28 12.22 13.13
CA VAL A 182 -21.54 12.66 14.49
C VAL A 182 -20.60 11.94 15.44
N GLY A 183 -19.48 12.59 15.71
CA GLY A 183 -18.23 11.96 16.16
C GLY A 183 -17.06 12.91 15.92
N ALA A 184 -17.13 13.68 14.82
CA ALA A 184 -16.79 15.10 14.85
C ALA A 184 -17.86 15.90 15.63
N GLY A 185 -18.21 15.42 16.82
CA GLY A 185 -18.19 16.37 17.88
C GLY A 185 -16.75 16.89 17.92
N VAL A 186 -16.48 18.10 17.45
CA VAL A 186 -16.68 19.25 18.34
C VAL A 186 -17.73 18.92 19.39
N VAL A 187 -17.38 17.99 20.28
CA VAL A 187 -17.83 18.03 21.64
C VAL A 187 -17.17 19.31 22.10
N ARG A 188 -17.87 20.41 21.83
CA ARG A 188 -17.62 21.70 22.42
C ARG A 188 -17.51 21.34 23.89
N GLY A 189 -16.32 21.41 24.48
CA GLY A 189 -16.12 21.00 25.87
C GLY A 189 -17.15 21.66 26.80
N GLU A 190 -17.74 22.78 26.36
CA GLU A 190 -18.91 23.43 26.94
C GLU A 190 -20.15 22.54 27.12
N GLU A 191 -20.51 21.63 26.22
CA GLU A 191 -21.71 20.79 26.41
C GLU A 191 -21.53 19.70 27.46
N TYR A 192 -20.31 19.15 27.59
CA TYR A 192 -19.99 18.19 28.65
C TYR A 192 -19.78 18.90 29.98
N LEU A 193 -19.22 20.11 30.01
CA LEU A 193 -19.12 20.94 31.21
C LEU A 193 -20.49 21.48 31.66
N ARG A 194 -21.39 21.79 30.73
CA ARG A 194 -22.76 22.23 31.05
C ARG A 194 -23.63 21.08 31.57
N LYS A 195 -23.48 19.86 31.02
CA LYS A 195 -24.12 18.67 31.58
C LYS A 195 -23.50 18.24 32.92
N ALA A 196 -22.19 18.31 33.08
CA ALA A 196 -21.52 18.03 34.36
C ALA A 196 -21.81 19.09 35.44
N GLY A 197 -22.04 20.35 35.05
CA GLY A 197 -22.45 21.43 35.96
C GLY A 197 -23.93 21.40 36.35
N GLN A 198 -24.79 20.73 35.57
CA GLN A 198 -26.23 20.59 35.87
C GLN A 198 -26.59 19.35 36.71
N THR A 199 -25.65 18.42 36.90
CA THR A 199 -25.84 17.25 37.77
C THR A 199 -24.99 17.31 39.05
N ALA A 200 -24.74 18.49 39.59
CA ALA A 200 -24.24 18.65 40.96
C ALA A 200 -25.44 18.79 41.92
N PRO A 201 -26.01 17.70 42.47
CA PRO A 201 -26.88 17.80 43.62
C PRO A 201 -26.04 18.25 44.82
N ALA A 202 -26.52 19.30 45.47
CA ALA A 202 -26.06 19.69 46.79
C ALA A 202 -26.24 18.53 47.77
N ALA A 203 -25.22 18.35 48.62
CA ALA A 203 -25.21 17.56 49.86
C ALA A 203 -25.14 16.02 49.73
N ALA A 204 -23.98 15.46 50.13
CA ALA A 204 -23.95 14.41 51.15
C ALA A 204 -22.52 14.26 51.70
N THR A 205 -22.34 14.83 52.88
CA THR A 205 -21.28 14.59 53.84
C THR A 205 -21.22 13.10 54.21
N ALA A 206 -20.15 12.37 53.89
CA ALA A 206 -19.75 11.15 54.62
C ALA A 206 -18.31 10.70 54.33
N ALA A 207 -17.66 10.29 55.40
CA ALA A 207 -16.26 9.94 55.67
C ALA A 207 -15.61 8.80 54.83
N PRO A 208 -14.28 8.57 54.96
CA PRO A 208 -13.45 7.85 54.01
C PRO A 208 -13.32 6.36 54.34
N SER A 209 -13.13 5.52 53.31
CA SER A 209 -12.55 4.18 53.51
C SER A 209 -11.65 3.77 52.36
N ARG A 210 -10.50 3.23 52.77
CA ARG A 210 -9.39 2.67 51.99
C ARG A 210 -9.86 1.66 50.95
N ILE A 211 -9.09 1.49 49.87
CA ILE A 211 -8.67 0.22 49.22
C ILE A 211 -7.81 0.64 48.00
N ALA A 212 -6.49 0.65 48.17
CA ALA A 212 -5.56 -0.42 47.81
C ALA A 212 -5.04 -0.27 46.36
N VAL A 213 -3.85 0.33 46.28
CA VAL A 213 -2.93 0.32 45.16
C VAL A 213 -2.62 -1.14 44.79
N ARG A 214 -2.97 -1.56 43.56
CA ARG A 214 -2.45 -2.79 42.96
C ARG A 214 -1.49 -2.44 41.85
N SER A 215 -0.22 -2.36 42.25
CA SER A 215 0.95 -2.56 41.41
C SER A 215 0.80 -3.86 40.62
N GLY A 216 0.98 -3.77 39.30
CA GLY A 216 0.93 -4.89 38.36
C GLY A 216 2.02 -4.75 37.31
N SER A 217 3.26 -4.91 37.75
CA SER A 217 4.42 -5.17 36.91
C SER A 217 4.23 -6.45 36.09
N ALA A 218 4.36 -6.38 34.76
CA ALA A 218 4.61 -7.55 33.93
C ALA A 218 5.61 -7.20 32.83
N THR A 219 6.87 -7.17 33.25
CA THR A 219 8.04 -7.37 32.41
C THR A 219 7.97 -8.78 31.81
N THR A 220 7.75 -8.92 30.50
CA THR A 220 8.07 -10.17 29.79
C THR A 220 9.06 -9.89 28.69
N ARG A 221 10.31 -10.13 29.06
CA ARG A 221 11.52 -10.23 28.27
C ARG A 221 11.43 -11.54 27.47
N CYS A 222 11.34 -11.47 26.14
CA CYS A 222 11.62 -12.61 25.26
C CYS A 222 12.86 -12.31 24.44
N SER A 223 13.99 -12.68 25.03
CA SER A 223 15.28 -12.93 24.40
C SER A 223 15.17 -14.14 23.46
N HIS A 224 15.37 -13.93 22.16
CA HIS A 224 15.80 -15.00 21.25
C HIS A 224 17.18 -14.66 20.69
N THR A 225 18.15 -15.23 21.41
CA THR A 225 19.36 -15.89 20.92
C THR A 225 19.73 -15.71 19.44
N LEU A 226 20.84 -14.99 19.27
CA LEU A 226 21.85 -15.26 18.25
C LEU A 226 22.15 -16.77 18.14
N SER A 227 22.07 -17.30 16.92
CA SER A 227 22.82 -18.49 16.53
C SER A 227 23.73 -18.10 15.37
N SER A 228 25.00 -17.98 15.71
CA SER A 228 26.13 -17.89 14.81
C SER A 228 26.37 -19.24 14.14
N GLY A 229 26.32 -19.28 12.82
CA GLY A 229 26.78 -20.41 11.99
C GLY A 229 27.53 -19.87 10.77
N SER A 230 28.85 -19.75 10.91
CA SER A 230 29.82 -19.49 9.84
C SER A 230 30.28 -20.84 9.22
N PRO A 231 31.26 -20.88 8.30
CA PRO A 231 31.13 -20.78 6.85
C PRO A 231 31.44 -22.12 6.14
N GLY A 232 30.89 -22.33 4.95
CA GLY A 232 31.26 -23.46 4.07
C GLY A 232 31.53 -22.97 2.66
N SER A 233 32.79 -22.73 2.34
CA SER A 233 33.33 -22.63 0.97
C SER A 233 33.70 -24.04 0.46
N PRO A 234 34.32 -24.16 -0.72
CA PRO A 234 33.73 -24.21 -2.06
C PRO A 234 33.87 -25.62 -2.69
N SER A 235 33.12 -25.93 -3.75
CA SER A 235 33.51 -27.03 -4.65
C SER A 235 33.32 -26.67 -6.11
N SER A 236 34.44 -26.75 -6.82
CA SER A 236 34.65 -26.81 -8.25
C SER A 236 33.70 -27.76 -8.97
N TYR A 237 33.23 -27.38 -10.15
CA TYR A 237 33.51 -28.03 -11.44
C TYR A 237 33.08 -27.09 -12.58
#